data_AF-A0A9E0KK30-F1
#
_entry.id   AF-A0A9E0KK30-F1
#
_cell.length_a   1.000
_cell.length_b   1.000
_cell.length_c   1.000
_cell.angle_alpha   90.00
_cell.angle_beta   90.00
_cell.angle_gamma   90.00
#
_symmetry.space_group_name_H-M   'P 1'
#
loop_
_entity.id
_entity.type
_entity.pdbx_description
1 polymer ?
#
loop_
_entity_poly.entity_id
_entity_poly.type
_entity_poly.pdbx_seq_one_letter_code
_entity_poly.pdbx_strand_id
1 'polypeptide(L)'
;MKTLLKLTCAIFAFTLLFTACSKDDDDSAPRVAKEITAEELENYIIVEEYLPKASASPEYYGDKPILITASVVNRNVTTNQFSTAIRYAFVTDNTPSQTTYDASTGITSIKTVFGYYDFTRDASGQIVVIKSRHNDNSIYYISTMFDSQYIQLVKRTQASYDNTSYKNLTGTGYYRFRNIDKKWRWKENVVPTNAEMTWTYNKSSNNDWQGRDGGSAQYHNLFVIIPKGNGWKGQHKDKDLLLINTMDNIGIFRSLGDIGVYEVNN
;
A
#
# COMPACT_ATOMS: atom_id res chain seq x y z
N MET A 1 -54.84 3.06 27.06
CA MET A 1 -54.29 2.99 25.68
C MET A 1 -52.78 3.11 25.54
N LYS A 2 -52.00 3.52 26.57
CA LYS A 2 -50.52 3.58 26.46
C LYS A 2 -49.79 2.28 26.86
N THR A 3 -50.43 1.41 27.64
CA THR A 3 -49.84 0.16 28.15
C THR A 3 -49.96 -1.01 27.17
N LEU A 4 -51.05 -1.07 26.40
CA LEU A 4 -51.27 -2.13 25.41
C LEU A 4 -50.28 -2.03 24.24
N LEU A 5 -50.01 -0.80 23.76
CA LEU A 5 -49.06 -0.55 22.66
C LEU A 5 -47.61 -0.92 23.01
N LYS A 6 -47.20 -0.72 24.28
CA LYS A 6 -45.85 -1.09 24.74
C LYS A 6 -45.66 -2.61 24.82
N LEU A 7 -46.71 -3.35 25.20
CA LEU A 7 -46.67 -4.81 25.26
C LEU A 7 -46.63 -5.41 23.85
N THR A 8 -47.37 -4.83 22.89
CA THR A 8 -47.34 -5.30 21.48
C THR A 8 -46.00 -5.04 20.80
N CYS A 9 -45.35 -3.89 21.05
CA CYS A 9 -44.01 -3.61 20.52
C CYS A 9 -42.92 -4.50 21.15
N ALA A 10 -43.03 -4.85 22.43
CA ALA A 10 -42.07 -5.74 23.09
C ALA A 10 -42.15 -7.18 22.56
N ILE A 11 -43.36 -7.68 22.26
CA ILE A 11 -43.56 -9.03 21.69
C ILE A 11 -43.07 -9.11 20.23
N PHE A 12 -43.25 -8.04 19.44
CA PHE A 12 -42.71 -7.96 18.07
C PHE A 12 -41.17 -7.85 18.04
N ALA A 13 -40.56 -7.13 18.98
CA ALA A 13 -39.10 -7.05 19.09
C ALA A 13 -38.49 -8.40 19.53
N PHE A 14 -39.15 -9.12 20.45
CA PHE A 14 -38.70 -10.47 20.84
C PHE A 14 -38.89 -11.51 19.73
N THR A 15 -39.99 -11.45 18.97
CA THR A 15 -40.13 -12.36 17.81
C THR A 15 -39.10 -12.07 16.72
N LEU A 16 -38.78 -10.80 16.42
CA LEU A 16 -37.71 -10.45 15.47
C LEU A 16 -36.29 -10.84 15.94
N LEU A 17 -36.03 -10.77 17.26
CA LEU A 17 -34.75 -11.23 17.83
C LEU A 17 -34.59 -12.75 17.84
N PHE A 18 -35.70 -13.52 17.83
CA PHE A 18 -35.67 -14.99 17.81
C PHE A 18 -35.99 -15.62 16.44
N THR A 19 -36.53 -14.89 15.45
CA THR A 19 -36.58 -15.34 14.04
C THR A 19 -35.37 -14.94 13.20
N ALA A 20 -34.55 -13.98 13.64
CA ALA A 20 -33.24 -13.72 13.03
C ALA A 20 -32.18 -14.79 13.39
N CYS A 21 -32.52 -15.72 14.29
CA CYS A 21 -31.71 -16.89 14.66
C CYS A 21 -32.33 -18.21 14.14
N SER A 22 -33.03 -18.19 13.01
CA SER A 22 -33.59 -19.40 12.42
C SER A 22 -33.03 -19.65 11.02
N LYS A 23 -32.22 -20.72 10.96
CA LYS A 23 -31.59 -21.39 9.81
C LYS A 23 -30.19 -20.89 9.43
N ASP A 24 -29.21 -21.32 10.22
CA ASP A 24 -28.30 -22.38 9.79
C ASP A 24 -27.64 -22.98 11.05
N ASP A 25 -28.31 -23.98 11.65
CA ASP A 25 -27.69 -24.90 12.59
C ASP A 25 -26.91 -25.94 11.77
N ASP A 26 -25.69 -25.61 11.33
CA ASP A 26 -24.53 -26.52 11.24
C ASP A 26 -23.29 -25.73 10.74
N ASP A 27 -22.57 -25.06 11.64
CA ASP A 27 -21.23 -24.52 11.32
C ASP A 27 -20.46 -24.26 12.62
N SER A 28 -20.34 -25.27 13.48
CA SER A 28 -19.49 -25.21 14.68
C SER A 28 -17.99 -25.36 14.38
N ALA A 29 -17.61 -25.44 13.11
CA ALA A 29 -16.22 -25.31 12.69
C ALA A 29 -15.88 -23.83 12.49
N PRO A 30 -14.71 -23.34 12.95
CA PRO A 30 -14.26 -22.01 12.56
C PRO A 30 -14.26 -21.93 11.03
N ARG A 31 -15.06 -21.01 10.48
CA ARG A 31 -15.08 -20.78 9.02
C ARG A 31 -13.69 -20.35 8.58
N VAL A 32 -12.96 -21.28 8.00
CA VAL A 32 -11.65 -21.00 7.41
C VAL A 32 -11.85 -20.05 6.24
N ALA A 33 -11.06 -18.98 6.18
CA ALA A 33 -11.17 -18.00 5.12
C ALA A 33 -10.91 -18.63 3.75
N LYS A 34 -11.78 -18.35 2.78
CA LYS A 34 -11.63 -18.81 1.40
C LYS A 34 -10.34 -18.27 0.78
N GLU A 35 -9.69 -19.10 -0.03
CA GLU A 35 -8.57 -18.73 -0.88
C GLU A 35 -8.79 -17.39 -1.60
N ILE A 36 -7.73 -16.60 -1.65
CA ILE A 36 -7.66 -15.32 -2.36
C ILE A 36 -6.91 -15.54 -3.66
N THR A 37 -7.50 -15.19 -4.80
CA THR A 37 -6.84 -15.41 -6.10
C THR A 37 -5.87 -14.27 -6.46
N ALA A 38 -4.94 -14.54 -7.37
CA ALA A 38 -4.07 -13.52 -7.94
C ALA A 38 -4.86 -12.39 -8.63
N GLU A 39 -5.97 -12.74 -9.29
CA GLU A 39 -6.89 -11.79 -9.92
C GLU A 39 -7.55 -10.86 -8.90
N GLU A 40 -7.98 -11.38 -7.75
CA GLU A 40 -8.51 -10.55 -6.68
C GLU A 40 -7.45 -9.57 -6.15
N LEU A 41 -6.21 -10.04 -5.99
CA LEU A 41 -5.08 -9.23 -5.50
C LEU A 41 -4.58 -8.17 -6.49
N GLU A 42 -4.86 -8.30 -7.79
CA GLU A 42 -4.54 -7.25 -8.78
C GLU A 42 -5.21 -5.91 -8.46
N ASN A 43 -6.33 -5.95 -7.73
CA ASN A 43 -7.05 -4.76 -7.28
C ASN A 43 -6.39 -4.04 -6.11
N TYR A 44 -5.22 -4.49 -5.65
CA TYR A 44 -4.56 -3.95 -4.47
C TYR A 44 -3.09 -3.59 -4.74
N ILE A 45 -2.55 -2.75 -3.85
CA ILE A 45 -1.13 -2.49 -3.69
C ILE A 45 -0.80 -2.71 -2.22
N ILE A 46 0.28 -3.42 -1.96
CA ILE A 46 0.84 -3.60 -0.62
C ILE A 46 1.87 -2.49 -0.46
N VAL A 47 1.75 -1.72 0.62
CA VAL A 47 2.71 -0.68 0.98
C VAL A 47 3.37 -1.12 2.27
N GLU A 48 4.69 -1.21 2.27
CA GLU A 48 5.45 -1.68 3.42
C GLU A 48 6.57 -0.71 3.76
N GLU A 49 6.67 -0.39 5.05
CA GLU A 49 7.74 0.42 5.61
C GLU A 49 8.79 -0.48 6.25
N TYR A 50 10.04 -0.15 5.96
CA TYR A 50 11.23 -0.82 6.46
C TYR A 50 12.12 0.15 7.21
N LEU A 51 12.68 -0.28 8.34
CA LEU A 51 13.76 0.43 9.05
C LEU A 51 15.08 -0.33 8.90
N PRO A 52 16.22 0.37 8.75
CA PRO A 52 17.53 -0.27 8.83
C PRO A 52 17.70 -1.02 10.16
N LYS A 53 18.22 -2.24 10.10
CA LYS A 53 18.60 -3.03 11.28
C LYS A 53 19.74 -2.32 12.02
N ALA A 54 19.87 -2.56 13.31
CA ALA A 54 21.02 -2.08 14.09
C ALA A 54 22.38 -2.57 13.55
N SER A 55 22.40 -3.71 12.83
CA SER A 55 23.59 -4.27 12.18
C SER A 55 23.90 -3.64 10.82
N ALA A 56 23.00 -2.85 10.26
CA ALA A 56 23.20 -2.20 8.96
C ALA A 56 24.10 -0.97 9.15
N SER A 57 25.17 -0.87 8.36
CA SER A 57 26.07 0.29 8.42
C SER A 57 25.32 1.59 8.07
N PRO A 58 25.22 2.57 8.99
CA PRO A 58 24.46 3.80 8.76
C PRO A 58 24.94 4.61 7.56
N GLU A 59 26.24 4.52 7.22
CA GLU A 59 26.83 5.19 6.05
C GLU A 59 26.22 4.73 4.72
N TYR A 60 25.78 3.47 4.66
CA TYR A 60 25.21 2.85 3.47
C TYR A 60 23.68 2.85 3.50
N TYR A 61 23.08 2.54 4.65
CA TYR A 61 21.63 2.30 4.73
C TYR A 61 20.84 3.42 5.41
N GLY A 62 21.54 4.43 5.94
CA GLY A 62 20.93 5.51 6.72
C GLY A 62 20.32 5.00 8.04
N ASP A 63 19.58 5.87 8.70
CA ASP A 63 18.84 5.63 9.95
C ASP A 63 17.33 5.89 9.80
N LYS A 64 16.90 6.29 8.60
CA LYS A 64 15.52 6.65 8.28
C LYS A 64 14.76 5.48 7.66
N PRO A 65 13.44 5.38 7.87
CA PRO A 65 12.65 4.37 7.20
C PRO A 65 12.61 4.59 5.68
N ILE A 66 12.31 3.51 4.95
CA ILE A 66 12.07 3.49 3.50
C ILE A 66 10.74 2.80 3.20
N LEU A 67 10.13 3.10 2.05
CA LEU A 67 8.89 2.48 1.60
C LEU A 67 9.11 1.64 0.35
N ILE A 68 8.49 0.47 0.32
CA ILE A 68 8.44 -0.40 -0.84
C ILE A 68 6.99 -0.72 -1.14
N THR A 69 6.65 -0.78 -2.42
CA THR A 69 5.36 -1.29 -2.84
C THR A 69 5.48 -2.65 -3.51
N ALA A 70 4.49 -3.49 -3.27
CA ALA A 70 4.31 -4.76 -3.96
C ALA A 70 2.91 -4.81 -4.57
N SER A 71 2.77 -5.45 -5.73
CA SER A 71 1.45 -5.66 -6.31
C SER A 71 1.44 -6.85 -7.25
N VAL A 72 0.28 -7.50 -7.37
CA VAL A 72 0.04 -8.46 -8.44
C VAL A 72 -0.34 -7.67 -9.70
N VAL A 73 0.20 -8.06 -10.85
CA VAL A 73 -0.12 -7.48 -12.15
C VAL A 73 -0.39 -8.59 -13.16
N ASN A 74 -1.45 -8.45 -13.95
CA ASN A 74 -1.71 -9.33 -15.07
C ASN A 74 -0.82 -8.95 -16.26
N ARG A 75 0.08 -9.85 -16.65
CA ARG A 75 1.02 -9.67 -17.76
C ARG A 75 0.44 -10.08 -19.10
N ASN A 76 -0.56 -10.95 -19.09
CA ASN A 76 -1.25 -11.39 -20.29
C ASN A 76 -2.70 -11.72 -19.93
N VAL A 77 -3.60 -10.79 -20.26
CA VAL A 77 -5.03 -10.89 -19.98
C VAL A 77 -5.68 -12.10 -20.66
N THR A 78 -5.12 -12.61 -21.75
CA THR A 78 -5.67 -13.75 -22.49
C THR A 78 -5.29 -15.07 -21.82
N THR A 79 -4.10 -15.16 -21.23
CA THR A 79 -3.58 -16.39 -20.61
C THR A 79 -3.58 -16.35 -19.08
N ASN A 80 -4.08 -15.27 -18.47
CA ASN A 80 -4.10 -15.03 -17.04
C ASN A 80 -2.73 -15.28 -16.36
N GLN A 81 -1.68 -14.79 -17.01
CA GLN A 81 -0.34 -14.87 -16.47
C GLN A 81 -0.07 -13.69 -15.56
N PHE A 82 -0.03 -13.95 -14.26
CA PHE A 82 0.24 -12.93 -13.25
C PHE A 82 1.72 -12.89 -12.86
N SER A 83 2.19 -11.71 -12.50
CA SER A 83 3.49 -11.52 -11.84
C SER A 83 3.33 -10.67 -10.59
N THR A 84 4.15 -10.93 -9.58
CA THR A 84 4.32 -9.99 -8.47
C THR A 84 5.39 -8.98 -8.85
N ALA A 85 5.01 -7.71 -8.84
CA ALA A 85 5.87 -6.55 -9.09
C ALA A 85 6.21 -5.87 -7.76
N ILE A 86 7.49 -5.84 -7.42
CA ILE A 86 8.06 -5.04 -6.33
C ILE A 86 8.61 -3.75 -6.91
N ARG A 87 8.29 -2.60 -6.30
CA ARG A 87 8.78 -1.29 -6.71
C ARG A 87 9.38 -0.53 -5.54
N TYR A 88 10.54 0.04 -5.83
CA TYR A 88 11.24 1.03 -5.02
C TYR A 88 11.85 2.07 -5.96
N ALA A 89 12.54 3.09 -5.43
CA ALA A 89 12.71 4.38 -6.12
C ALA A 89 13.21 4.36 -7.59
N PHE A 90 13.97 3.35 -8.03
CA PHE A 90 14.43 3.24 -9.42
C PHE A 90 14.31 1.85 -10.07
N VAL A 91 13.85 0.83 -9.33
CA VAL A 91 13.77 -0.56 -9.82
C VAL A 91 12.34 -1.08 -9.76
N THR A 92 11.97 -1.87 -10.76
CA THR A 92 10.79 -2.73 -10.70
C THR A 92 11.24 -4.17 -10.89
N ASP A 93 11.20 -4.96 -9.83
CA ASP A 93 11.49 -6.38 -9.88
C ASP A 93 10.21 -7.18 -10.09
N ASN A 94 10.24 -8.10 -11.05
CA ASN A 94 9.08 -8.89 -11.41
C ASN A 94 9.39 -10.37 -11.28
N THR A 95 8.48 -11.08 -10.62
CA THR A 95 8.54 -12.54 -10.49
C THR A 95 7.22 -13.13 -10.94
N PRO A 96 7.21 -14.27 -11.64
CA PRO A 96 5.96 -15.01 -11.88
C PRO A 96 5.21 -15.19 -10.56
N SER A 97 3.93 -14.82 -10.55
CA SER A 97 3.12 -14.90 -9.34
C SER A 97 2.90 -16.37 -9.00
N GLN A 98 3.22 -16.74 -7.77
CA GLN A 98 2.93 -18.05 -7.21
C GLN A 98 2.11 -17.84 -5.95
N THR A 99 0.85 -18.26 -6.00
CA THR A 99 -0.07 -18.26 -4.86
C THR A 99 -0.07 -19.64 -4.22
N THR A 100 0.06 -19.71 -2.90
CA THR A 100 -0.13 -20.95 -2.12
C THR A 100 -1.23 -20.73 -1.11
N TYR A 101 -2.15 -21.66 -0.98
CA TYR A 101 -3.24 -21.60 -0.01
C TYR A 101 -3.15 -22.74 1.00
N ASP A 102 -3.22 -22.41 2.28
CA ASP A 102 -3.31 -23.36 3.38
C ASP A 102 -4.75 -23.43 3.88
N ALA A 103 -5.42 -24.54 3.54
CA ALA A 103 -6.82 -24.78 3.92
C ALA A 103 -7.03 -25.04 5.42
N SER A 104 -5.97 -25.24 6.21
CA SER A 104 -6.08 -25.39 7.66
C SER A 104 -6.08 -24.04 8.38
N THR A 105 -5.44 -23.02 7.80
CA THR A 105 -5.30 -21.69 8.40
C THR A 105 -6.09 -20.61 7.65
N GLY A 106 -6.51 -20.88 6.41
CA GLY A 106 -7.17 -19.89 5.55
C GLY A 106 -6.23 -18.80 5.05
N ILE A 107 -4.92 -19.10 5.03
CA ILE A 107 -3.88 -18.18 4.61
C ILE A 107 -3.56 -18.42 3.13
N THR A 108 -3.62 -17.36 2.34
CA THR A 108 -3.03 -17.32 1.00
C THR A 108 -1.70 -16.57 1.06
N SER A 109 -0.63 -17.15 0.54
CA SER A 109 0.66 -16.47 0.39
C SER A 109 0.95 -16.17 -1.07
N ILE A 110 1.56 -15.01 -1.36
CA ILE A 110 2.13 -14.72 -2.68
C ILE A 110 3.64 -14.59 -2.57
N LYS A 111 4.35 -15.16 -3.54
CA LYS A 111 5.81 -15.03 -3.63
C LYS A 111 6.23 -13.70 -4.26
N THR A 112 7.34 -13.16 -3.77
CA THR A 112 8.03 -11.98 -4.29
C THR A 112 9.54 -12.24 -4.40
N VAL A 113 10.30 -11.28 -4.91
CA VAL A 113 11.78 -11.36 -4.90
C VAL A 113 12.37 -11.32 -3.49
N PHE A 114 11.68 -10.73 -2.52
CA PHE A 114 12.15 -10.62 -1.13
C PHE A 114 11.69 -11.78 -0.24
N GLY A 115 10.71 -12.56 -0.68
CA GLY A 115 10.12 -13.64 0.11
C GLY A 115 8.64 -13.80 -0.19
N TYR A 116 7.77 -13.62 0.81
CA TYR A 116 6.32 -13.83 0.69
C TYR A 116 5.53 -12.75 1.43
N TYR A 117 4.31 -12.50 0.95
CA TYR A 117 3.26 -11.84 1.73
C TYR A 117 2.15 -12.83 2.02
N ASP A 118 1.68 -12.84 3.26
CA ASP A 118 0.58 -13.69 3.71
C ASP A 118 -0.70 -12.87 3.88
N PHE A 119 -1.81 -13.39 3.39
CA PHE A 119 -3.12 -12.74 3.39
C PHE A 119 -4.18 -13.67 3.98
N THR A 120 -5.26 -13.07 4.48
CA THR A 120 -6.50 -13.77 4.79
C THR A 120 -7.70 -12.86 4.57
N ARG A 121 -8.90 -13.34 4.87
CA ARG A 121 -10.11 -12.54 4.90
C ARG A 121 -10.53 -12.29 6.34
N ASP A 122 -10.87 -11.06 6.65
CA ASP A 122 -11.47 -10.74 7.94
C ASP A 122 -12.93 -11.24 8.02
N ALA A 123 -13.58 -11.03 9.17
CA ALA A 123 -14.95 -11.46 9.41
C ALA A 123 -15.99 -10.82 8.45
N SER A 124 -15.66 -9.70 7.79
CA SER A 124 -16.50 -9.05 6.77
C SER A 124 -16.24 -9.60 5.36
N GLY A 125 -15.26 -10.48 5.19
CA GLY A 125 -14.82 -11.01 3.91
C GLY A 125 -13.79 -10.14 3.19
N GLN A 126 -13.35 -9.03 3.80
CA GLN A 126 -12.34 -8.14 3.25
C GLN A 126 -10.95 -8.79 3.30
N ILE A 127 -10.21 -8.68 2.19
CA ILE A 127 -8.82 -9.16 2.13
C ILE A 127 -7.94 -8.27 3.00
N VAL A 128 -7.16 -8.89 3.87
CA VAL A 128 -6.18 -8.23 4.74
C VAL A 128 -4.81 -8.87 4.57
N VAL A 129 -3.76 -8.06 4.67
CA VAL A 129 -2.39 -8.54 4.74
C VAL A 129 -2.03 -8.81 6.20
N ILE A 130 -1.48 -9.98 6.48
CA ILE A 130 -1.11 -10.41 7.83
C ILE A 130 0.31 -9.99 8.15
N LYS A 131 1.25 -10.37 7.27
CA LYS A 131 2.68 -10.15 7.46
C LYS A 131 3.44 -10.33 6.14
N SER A 132 4.65 -9.81 6.12
CA SER A 132 5.69 -10.25 5.18
C SER A 132 6.56 -11.33 5.84
N ARG A 133 7.11 -12.21 5.01
CA ARG A 133 8.12 -13.20 5.39
C ARG A 133 9.28 -13.06 4.42
N HIS A 134 10.38 -12.50 4.88
CA HIS A 134 11.57 -12.42 4.06
C HIS A 134 12.23 -13.78 3.90
N ASN A 135 12.91 -13.97 2.78
CA ASN A 135 13.78 -15.10 2.60
C ASN A 135 15.13 -14.80 3.24
N ASP A 136 15.49 -15.52 4.29
CA ASP A 136 16.74 -15.31 5.02
C ASP A 136 18.00 -15.49 4.14
N ASN A 137 17.88 -16.27 3.06
CA ASN A 137 18.95 -16.49 2.07
C ASN A 137 18.85 -15.54 0.85
N SER A 138 18.07 -14.47 0.94
CA SER A 138 17.90 -13.48 -0.13
C SER A 138 19.19 -12.71 -0.36
N ILE A 139 19.55 -12.53 -1.63
CA ILE A 139 20.68 -11.66 -2.04
C ILE A 139 20.34 -10.17 -1.94
N TYR A 140 19.07 -9.83 -1.69
CA TYR A 140 18.61 -8.44 -1.66
C TYR A 140 18.86 -7.83 -0.28
N TYR A 141 19.48 -6.64 -0.26
CA TYR A 141 19.78 -5.91 0.98
C TYR A 141 18.56 -5.63 1.84
N ILE A 142 17.38 -5.44 1.25
CA ILE A 142 16.13 -5.27 2.01
C ILE A 142 15.88 -6.45 2.95
N SER A 143 16.10 -7.68 2.48
CA SER A 143 15.85 -8.87 3.30
C SER A 143 16.88 -9.02 4.43
N THR A 144 18.13 -8.59 4.20
CA THR A 144 19.24 -8.83 5.13
C THR A 144 19.50 -7.67 6.08
N MET A 145 19.30 -6.43 5.63
CA MET A 145 19.69 -5.20 6.34
C MET A 145 18.52 -4.38 6.89
N PHE A 146 17.27 -4.76 6.61
CA PHE A 146 16.10 -4.01 7.05
C PHE A 146 15.08 -4.88 7.78
N ASP A 147 14.40 -4.28 8.76
CA ASP A 147 13.27 -4.87 9.46
C ASP A 147 11.97 -4.23 8.98
N SER A 148 10.99 -5.08 8.62
CA SER A 148 9.63 -4.62 8.35
C SER A 148 9.01 -4.03 9.62
N GLN A 149 8.47 -2.82 9.51
CA GLN A 149 7.87 -2.10 10.64
C GLN A 149 6.35 -2.04 10.53
N TYR A 150 5.85 -1.84 9.31
CA TYR A 150 4.44 -1.67 9.07
C TYR A 150 4.10 -2.06 7.65
N ILE A 151 2.98 -2.77 7.51
CA ILE A 151 2.49 -3.25 6.23
C ILE A 151 1.01 -2.95 6.11
N GLN A 152 0.59 -2.52 4.93
CA GLN A 152 -0.79 -2.25 4.65
C GLN A 152 -1.18 -2.67 3.24
N LEU A 153 -2.35 -3.29 3.13
CA LEU A 153 -3.00 -3.54 1.86
C LEU A 153 -3.92 -2.36 1.52
N VAL A 154 -3.68 -1.74 0.37
CA VAL A 154 -4.41 -0.57 -0.11
C VAL A 154 -5.16 -0.96 -1.39
N LYS A 155 -6.47 -0.70 -1.42
CA LYS A 155 -7.25 -0.93 -2.64
C LYS A 155 -6.86 0.09 -3.71
N ARG A 156 -6.58 -0.39 -4.91
CA ARG A 156 -6.24 0.47 -6.05
C ARG A 156 -7.40 1.37 -6.41
N THR A 157 -7.05 2.55 -6.89
CA THR A 157 -8.00 3.55 -7.36
C THR A 157 -8.11 3.53 -8.88
N GLN A 158 -9.30 3.85 -9.37
CA GLN A 158 -9.49 4.19 -10.79
C GLN A 158 -9.30 5.70 -11.03
N ALA A 159 -9.31 6.51 -9.97
CA ALA A 159 -9.10 7.95 -10.08
C ALA A 159 -7.65 8.24 -10.51
N SER A 160 -7.49 9.22 -11.40
CA SER A 160 -6.18 9.77 -11.68
C SER A 160 -5.87 10.93 -10.74
N TYR A 161 -4.74 10.83 -10.07
CA TYR A 161 -4.19 11.87 -9.18
C TYR A 161 -3.20 12.80 -9.90
N ASP A 162 -3.29 12.85 -11.23
CA ASP A 162 -2.50 13.74 -12.06
C ASP A 162 -2.87 15.22 -11.84
N ASN A 163 -1.96 16.11 -12.24
CA ASN A 163 -2.17 17.56 -12.19
C ASN A 163 -2.49 18.09 -10.78
N THR A 164 -2.14 17.32 -9.75
CA THR A 164 -2.44 17.61 -8.36
C THR A 164 -1.22 18.18 -7.66
N SER A 165 -1.47 19.08 -6.71
CA SER A 165 -0.46 19.57 -5.77
C SER A 165 -0.71 18.96 -4.39
N TYR A 166 0.35 18.60 -3.69
CA TYR A 166 0.30 18.00 -2.37
C TYR A 166 1.11 18.84 -1.39
N LYS A 167 0.57 19.06 -0.19
CA LYS A 167 1.23 19.80 0.90
C LYS A 167 1.65 18.84 2.01
N ASN A 168 2.85 19.01 2.54
CA ASN A 168 3.37 18.23 3.66
C ASN A 168 2.48 18.44 4.89
N LEU A 169 2.12 17.36 5.57
CA LEU A 169 1.32 17.42 6.79
C LEU A 169 2.04 18.07 7.98
N THR A 170 3.33 17.79 8.14
CA THR A 170 4.11 18.22 9.30
C THR A 170 5.13 19.30 8.95
N GLY A 171 5.13 19.78 7.71
CA GLY A 171 6.13 20.72 7.22
C GLY A 171 5.60 21.69 6.17
N THR A 172 6.53 22.35 5.49
CA THR A 172 6.25 23.42 4.53
C THR A 172 6.44 23.00 3.08
N GLY A 173 6.76 21.72 2.83
CA GLY A 173 7.03 21.21 1.49
C GLY A 173 5.78 21.04 0.63
N TYR A 174 5.90 21.34 -0.65
CA TYR A 174 4.87 21.14 -1.67
C TYR A 174 5.41 20.31 -2.82
N TYR A 175 4.67 19.27 -3.20
CA TYR A 175 4.88 18.54 -4.44
C TYR A 175 3.82 18.94 -5.47
N ARG A 176 4.20 19.01 -6.73
CA ARG A 176 3.25 19.16 -7.84
C ARG A 176 3.62 18.22 -8.97
N PHE A 177 2.61 17.61 -9.57
CA PHE A 177 2.73 16.72 -10.71
C PHE A 177 1.96 17.27 -11.91
N ARG A 178 2.47 17.03 -13.11
CA ARG A 178 1.80 17.33 -14.38
C ARG A 178 1.98 16.17 -15.34
N ASN A 179 0.85 15.64 -15.80
CA ASN A 179 0.84 14.42 -16.59
C ASN A 179 1.19 14.64 -18.06
N ILE A 180 0.82 15.79 -18.64
CA ILE A 180 0.95 16.04 -20.09
C ILE A 180 2.39 15.81 -20.60
N ASP A 181 3.38 16.08 -19.77
CA ASP A 181 4.81 15.93 -20.05
C ASP A 181 5.53 15.12 -18.96
N LYS A 182 4.79 14.45 -18.09
CA LYS A 182 5.28 13.61 -16.99
C LYS A 182 6.32 14.34 -16.14
N LYS A 183 6.01 15.59 -15.77
CA LYS A 183 6.88 16.45 -14.97
C LYS A 183 6.38 16.62 -13.54
N TRP A 184 7.32 16.74 -12.62
CA TRP A 184 7.03 17.05 -11.23
C TRP A 184 8.02 18.07 -10.68
N ARG A 185 7.73 18.61 -9.50
CA ARG A 185 8.65 19.46 -8.74
C ARG A 185 8.31 19.44 -7.25
N TRP A 186 9.33 19.61 -6.42
CA TRP A 186 9.19 20.00 -5.03
C TRP A 186 9.67 21.44 -4.80
N LYS A 187 8.98 22.15 -3.92
CA LYS A 187 9.41 23.44 -3.37
C LYS A 187 9.02 23.54 -1.90
N GLU A 188 9.80 24.31 -1.17
CA GLU A 188 9.45 24.74 0.18
C GLU A 188 8.52 25.95 0.14
N ASN A 189 7.57 26.02 1.07
CA ASN A 189 6.69 27.15 1.39
C ASN A 189 5.70 27.60 0.28
N VAL A 190 5.87 27.17 -0.96
CA VAL A 190 5.01 27.56 -2.10
C VAL A 190 4.79 26.42 -3.08
N VAL A 191 3.58 26.35 -3.64
CA VAL A 191 3.24 25.39 -4.70
C VAL A 191 4.09 25.67 -5.95
N PRO A 192 4.79 24.67 -6.51
CA PRO A 192 5.52 24.84 -7.77
C PRO A 192 4.62 25.33 -8.92
N THR A 193 5.14 26.24 -9.73
CA THR A 193 4.46 26.71 -10.95
C THR A 193 4.75 25.81 -12.14
N ASN A 194 3.94 25.93 -13.20
CA ASN A 194 4.11 25.14 -14.42
C ASN A 194 5.46 25.37 -15.12
N ALA A 195 6.06 26.55 -14.99
CA ALA A 195 7.36 26.88 -15.57
C ALA A 195 8.53 26.25 -14.80
N GLU A 196 8.33 25.90 -13.52
CA GLU A 196 9.37 25.35 -12.64
C GLU A 196 9.44 23.81 -12.70
N MET A 197 8.48 23.15 -13.35
CA MET A 197 8.43 21.69 -13.41
C MET A 197 9.40 21.13 -14.44
N THR A 198 10.61 20.84 -13.98
CA THR A 198 11.71 20.34 -14.80
C THR A 198 12.01 18.86 -14.57
N TRP A 199 11.58 18.29 -13.43
CA TRP A 199 11.92 16.93 -13.01
C TRP A 199 10.98 15.90 -13.62
N THR A 200 11.45 14.68 -13.85
CA THR A 200 10.70 13.65 -14.59
C THR A 200 10.19 12.55 -13.66
N TYR A 201 9.02 12.01 -13.99
CA TYR A 201 8.50 10.80 -13.37
C TYR A 201 7.88 9.86 -14.41
N ASN A 202 7.74 8.59 -14.05
CA ASN A 202 7.06 7.56 -14.82
C ASN A 202 6.05 6.87 -13.91
N LYS A 203 4.80 6.80 -14.37
CA LYS A 203 3.73 6.11 -13.66
C LYS A 203 3.78 4.62 -13.94
N SER A 204 3.80 3.82 -12.88
CA SER A 204 3.57 2.38 -12.97
C SER A 204 2.09 2.04 -12.81
N SER A 205 1.35 2.85 -12.06
CA SER A 205 -0.11 2.78 -11.94
C SER A 205 -0.69 4.14 -11.52
N ASN A 206 -1.98 4.18 -11.22
CA ASN A 206 -2.61 5.35 -10.60
C ASN A 206 -2.18 5.55 -9.14
N ASN A 207 -1.69 4.49 -8.48
CA ASN A 207 -1.32 4.49 -7.07
C ASN A 207 0.18 4.60 -6.85
N ASP A 208 1.04 4.32 -7.83
CA ASP A 208 2.48 4.42 -7.66
C ASP A 208 3.20 4.94 -8.91
N TRP A 209 4.24 5.74 -8.67
CA TRP A 209 5.13 6.24 -9.71
C TRP A 209 6.55 6.45 -9.20
N GLN A 210 7.51 6.39 -10.13
CA GLN A 210 8.93 6.59 -9.86
C GLN A 210 9.39 7.89 -10.51
N GLY A 211 10.17 8.71 -9.82
CA GLY A 211 10.70 9.94 -10.38
C GLY A 211 12.15 10.21 -10.03
N ARG A 212 12.78 11.08 -10.82
CA ARG A 212 14.14 11.55 -10.59
C ARG A 212 14.11 13.06 -10.46
N ASP A 213 14.67 13.57 -9.38
CA ASP A 213 14.86 15.02 -9.26
C ASP A 213 16.02 15.48 -10.15
N GLY A 214 15.91 16.71 -10.63
CA GLY A 214 16.94 17.40 -11.40
C GLY A 214 17.71 18.41 -10.55
N GLY A 215 17.79 18.21 -9.23
CA GLY A 215 18.66 18.97 -8.35
C GLY A 215 20.13 18.53 -8.49
N SER A 216 21.00 19.07 -7.66
CA SER A 216 22.41 18.64 -7.61
C SER A 216 22.57 17.22 -7.05
N ALA A 217 21.69 16.81 -6.12
CA ALA A 217 21.73 15.50 -5.50
C ALA A 217 21.11 14.38 -6.37
N GLN A 218 20.20 14.73 -7.28
CA GLN A 218 19.59 13.82 -8.26
C GLN A 218 18.98 12.56 -7.65
N TYR A 219 18.19 12.69 -6.58
CA TYR A 219 17.58 11.57 -5.90
C TYR A 219 16.55 10.87 -6.79
N HIS A 220 16.44 9.56 -6.55
CA HIS A 220 15.34 8.73 -7.03
C HIS A 220 14.21 8.74 -6.01
N ASN A 221 12.97 8.76 -6.49
CA ASN A 221 11.80 8.93 -5.65
C ASN A 221 10.76 7.87 -6.01
N LEU A 222 10.25 7.15 -5.01
CA LEU A 222 8.99 6.41 -5.14
C LEU A 222 7.90 7.24 -4.50
N PHE A 223 6.82 7.42 -5.26
CA PHE A 223 5.63 8.12 -4.85
C PHE A 223 4.48 7.12 -4.78
N VAL A 224 3.77 7.10 -3.66
CA VAL A 224 2.64 6.18 -3.45
C VAL A 224 1.42 6.97 -3.05
N ILE A 225 0.37 6.89 -3.85
CA ILE A 225 -0.94 7.44 -3.52
C ILE A 225 -1.77 6.41 -2.77
N ILE A 226 -2.19 6.82 -1.58
CA ILE A 226 -3.16 6.11 -0.76
C ILE A 226 -4.47 6.92 -0.83
N PRO A 227 -5.49 6.41 -1.54
CA PRO A 227 -6.77 7.07 -1.65
C PRO A 227 -7.47 7.25 -0.31
N LYS A 228 -8.29 8.28 -0.23
CA LYS A 228 -9.26 8.50 0.84
C LYS A 228 -10.00 7.20 1.19
N GLY A 229 -10.11 6.92 2.49
CA GLY A 229 -10.81 5.76 3.05
C GLY A 229 -9.94 4.53 3.29
N ASN A 230 -8.79 4.41 2.61
CA ASN A 230 -7.81 3.34 2.89
C ASN A 230 -6.94 3.67 4.11
N GLY A 231 -6.58 4.95 4.31
CA GLY A 231 -5.73 5.42 5.41
C GLY A 231 -4.27 4.96 5.29
N TRP A 232 -3.37 5.58 6.04
CA TRP A 232 -1.99 5.15 6.27
C TRP A 232 -1.69 5.36 7.74
N LYS A 233 -1.01 4.40 8.40
CA LYS A 233 -0.55 4.45 9.80
C LYS A 233 -1.35 5.41 10.71
N GLY A 234 -2.33 4.88 11.44
CA GLY A 234 -3.06 5.67 12.44
C GLY A 234 -4.19 6.54 11.88
N GLN A 235 -4.20 7.83 12.24
CA GLN A 235 -5.37 8.73 12.12
C GLN A 235 -5.53 9.42 10.75
N HIS A 236 -4.68 9.14 9.76
CA HIS A 236 -4.77 9.74 8.42
C HIS A 236 -5.82 9.04 7.54
N LYS A 237 -6.87 8.49 8.16
CA LYS A 237 -8.01 7.95 7.44
C LYS A 237 -8.74 9.10 6.74
N ASP A 238 -9.40 8.77 5.65
CA ASP A 238 -10.31 9.68 4.94
C ASP A 238 -9.68 10.86 4.18
N LYS A 239 -8.40 10.74 3.81
CA LYS A 239 -7.70 11.72 2.97
C LYS A 239 -6.87 11.04 1.89
N ASP A 240 -6.70 11.70 0.76
CA ASP A 240 -5.75 11.27 -0.27
C ASP A 240 -4.34 11.66 0.18
N LEU A 241 -3.49 10.65 0.33
CA LEU A 241 -2.14 10.80 0.83
C LEU A 241 -1.14 10.45 -0.26
N LEU A 242 -0.11 11.26 -0.40
CA LEU A 242 1.11 10.93 -1.13
C LEU A 242 2.20 10.59 -0.12
N LEU A 243 2.72 9.37 -0.19
CA LEU A 243 3.91 8.93 0.52
C LEU A 243 5.12 8.98 -0.40
N ILE A 244 6.27 9.37 0.15
CA ILE A 244 7.49 9.56 -0.63
C ILE A 244 8.65 8.83 0.03
N ASN A 245 9.33 7.99 -0.76
CA ASN A 245 10.62 7.40 -0.40
C ASN A 245 11.69 7.95 -1.35
N THR A 246 12.78 8.47 -0.80
CA THR A 246 13.89 9.02 -1.57
C THR A 246 15.12 8.13 -1.43
N MET A 247 15.75 7.79 -2.54
CA MET A 247 17.00 7.02 -2.58
C MET A 247 18.08 7.83 -3.29
N ASP A 248 19.33 7.53 -2.97
CA ASP A 248 20.47 8.15 -3.62
C ASP A 248 20.65 7.71 -5.07
N ASN A 249 21.57 8.37 -5.77
CA ASN A 249 21.88 8.11 -7.18
C ASN A 249 22.76 6.86 -7.41
N ILE A 250 23.31 6.23 -6.36
CA ILE A 250 24.12 5.00 -6.46
C ILE A 250 23.29 3.74 -6.16
N GLY A 251 22.00 3.91 -5.89
CA GLY A 251 21.04 2.82 -5.80
C GLY A 251 21.11 2.05 -4.49
N ILE A 252 21.71 2.62 -3.44
CA ILE A 252 21.71 2.02 -2.12
C ILE A 252 20.41 2.44 -1.41
N PHE A 253 19.77 1.48 -0.73
CA PHE A 253 18.63 1.74 0.14
C PHE A 253 19.06 2.60 1.33
N ARG A 254 19.09 3.91 1.15
CA ARG A 254 19.15 4.88 2.24
C ARG A 254 18.17 5.99 1.95
N SER A 255 17.29 6.27 2.90
CA SER A 255 16.46 7.47 2.82
C SER A 255 17.31 8.67 3.20
N LEU A 256 17.61 9.51 2.22
CA LEU A 256 18.37 10.75 2.47
C LEU A 256 17.44 11.90 2.90
N GLY A 257 16.16 11.83 2.54
CA GLY A 257 15.11 12.74 2.98
C GLY A 257 14.22 12.13 4.04
N ASP A 258 13.37 12.96 4.66
CA ASP A 258 12.28 12.44 5.49
C ASP A 258 11.22 11.80 4.58
N ILE A 259 10.75 10.61 4.95
CA ILE A 259 9.48 10.12 4.41
C ILE A 259 8.43 11.12 4.84
N GLY A 260 7.75 11.70 3.86
CA GLY A 260 6.66 12.62 4.12
C GLY A 260 5.32 12.03 3.71
N VAL A 261 4.32 12.37 4.50
CA VAL A 261 2.91 12.22 4.14
C VAL A 261 2.42 13.57 3.68
N TYR A 262 1.90 13.63 2.46
CA TYR A 262 1.38 14.85 1.87
C TYR A 262 -0.08 14.69 1.52
N GLU A 263 -0.88 15.72 1.75
CA GLU A 263 -2.31 15.73 1.44
C GLU A 263 -2.60 16.61 0.23
N VAL A 264 -3.67 16.31 -0.48
CA VAL A 264 -4.12 17.14 -1.61
C VAL A 264 -4.30 18.58 -1.14
N ASN A 265 -3.63 19.50 -1.85
CA ASN A 265 -3.71 20.93 -1.64
C ASN A 265 -4.61 21.55 -2.70
N ASN A 266 -5.87 21.80 -2.32
CA ASN A 266 -6.84 22.53 -3.14
C ASN A 266 -6.45 24.01 -3.31
#